data_AF-A0A0E4G9J7-F1
#
_entry.id   AF-A0A0E4G9J7-F1
#
_cell.length_a   1.000
_cell.length_b   1.000
_cell.length_c   1.000
_cell.angle_alpha   90.00
_cell.angle_beta   90.00
_cell.angle_gamma   90.00
#
_symmetry.space_group_name_H-M   'P 1'
#
loop_
_entity.id
_entity.type
_entity.pdbx_description
1 polymer ?
#
loop_
_entity_poly.entity_id
_entity_poly.type
_entity_poly.pdbx_seq_one_letter_code
_entity_poly.pdbx_strand_id
1 'polypeptide(L)'
;MYLIPRNISKQFEFFPGWGWKELLITLVTAVIGLGFSFLLGLIISSPGRYFLALFITGIGYLSTLQIMPDGSTALDMLQHMKRFRANQKLYLYEKGGF
;
A
#
# COMPACT_ATOMS: atom_id res chain seq x y z
N MET A 1 23.22 -4.06 23.99
CA MET A 1 23.44 -3.01 22.97
C MET A 1 23.03 -3.57 21.63
N TYR A 2 22.00 -2.99 21.00
CA TYR A 2 21.56 -3.41 19.67
C TYR A 2 22.58 -2.88 18.65
N LEU A 3 23.37 -3.78 18.07
CA LEU A 3 24.36 -3.49 17.03
C LEU A 3 23.63 -3.26 15.70
N ILE A 4 22.94 -2.13 15.58
CA ILE A 4 22.53 -1.66 14.25
C ILE A 4 23.82 -1.16 13.59
N PRO A 5 24.29 -1.76 12.49
CA PRO A 5 25.48 -1.29 11.81
C PRO A 5 25.28 0.19 11.44
N ARG A 6 26.26 1.03 11.79
CA ARG A 6 26.23 2.49 11.67
C ARG A 6 25.87 3.03 10.28
N ASN A 7 25.90 2.18 9.26
CA ASN A 7 25.67 2.52 7.87
C ASN A 7 24.25 2.22 7.35
N ILE A 8 23.34 1.70 8.20
CA ILE A 8 21.94 1.52 7.83
C ILE A 8 21.16 2.74 8.31
N SER A 9 20.90 3.67 7.39
CA SER A 9 19.94 4.75 7.64
C SER A 9 18.54 4.14 7.73
N LYS A 10 17.91 4.23 8.90
CA LYS A 10 16.50 3.90 9.03
C LYS A 10 15.70 4.90 8.20
N GLN A 11 14.81 4.42 7.33
CA GLN A 11 13.89 5.31 6.63
C GLN A 11 13.00 6.01 7.66
N PHE A 12 12.64 7.26 7.39
CA PHE A 12 11.76 8.00 8.28
C PHE A 12 10.38 7.34 8.30
N GLU A 13 9.92 7.01 9.51
CA GLU A 13 8.67 6.34 9.82
C GLU A 13 7.90 7.22 10.80
N PHE A 14 6.63 7.54 10.51
CA PHE A 14 5.75 8.20 11.48
C PHE A 14 5.25 7.20 12.54
N PHE A 15 4.95 5.99 12.09
CA PHE A 15 4.62 4.83 12.90
C PHE A 15 5.47 3.65 12.42
N PRO A 16 5.71 2.61 13.24
CA PRO A 16 6.45 1.43 12.81
C PRO A 16 5.88 0.87 11.50
N GLY A 17 6.69 0.89 10.44
CA GLY A 17 6.30 0.40 9.12
C GLY A 17 5.43 1.33 8.27
N TRP A 18 5.22 2.59 8.67
CA TRP A 18 4.46 3.59 7.91
C TRP A 18 5.23 4.92 7.82
N GLY A 19 5.73 5.24 6.63
CA GLY A 19 6.57 6.39 6.34
C GLY A 19 5.97 7.33 5.28
N TRP A 20 6.85 8.07 4.59
CA TRP A 20 6.45 9.08 3.61
C TRP A 20 5.74 8.51 2.38
N LYS A 21 6.10 7.30 1.95
CA LYS A 21 5.50 6.68 0.76
C LYS A 21 4.04 6.32 1.02
N GLU A 22 3.79 5.74 2.18
CA GLU A 22 2.48 5.29 2.62
C GLU A 22 1.56 6.49 2.86
N LEU A 23 2.11 7.57 3.42
CA LEU A 23 1.41 8.86 3.54
C LEU A 23 0.99 9.42 2.18
N LEU A 24 1.92 9.44 1.21
CA LEU A 24 1.62 9.93 -0.14
C LEU A 24 0.55 9.09 -0.84
N ILE A 25 0.63 7.76 -0.75
CA ILE A 25 -0.38 6.86 -1.33
C ILE A 25 -1.75 7.14 -0.71
N THR A 26 -1.82 7.24 0.62
CA THR A 26 -3.08 7.52 1.34
C THR A 26 -3.65 8.89 0.98
N LEU A 27 -2.81 9.90 0.81
CA LEU A 27 -3.23 11.25 0.43
C LEU A 27 -3.76 11.28 -1.01
N VAL A 28 -3.08 10.60 -1.94
CA VAL A 28 -3.52 10.48 -3.34
C VAL A 28 -4.89 9.79 -3.42
N THR A 29 -5.09 8.68 -2.72
CA THR A 29 -6.40 8.00 -2.70
C THR A 29 -7.48 8.82 -2.01
N ALA A 30 -7.14 9.61 -0.99
CA ALA A 30 -8.07 10.56 -0.38
C ALA A 30 -8.53 11.64 -1.35
N VAL A 31 -7.60 12.25 -2.10
CA VAL A 31 -7.92 13.26 -3.12
C VAL A 31 -8.80 12.66 -4.22
N ILE A 32 -8.48 11.44 -4.68
CA ILE A 32 -9.30 10.72 -5.67
C ILE A 32 -10.71 10.46 -5.11
N GLY A 33 -10.81 9.96 -3.87
CA GLY A 33 -12.08 9.68 -3.21
C GLY A 33 -12.96 10.92 -3.06
N LEU A 34 -12.37 12.05 -2.66
CA LEU A 34 -13.05 13.33 -2.59
C LEU A 34 -13.48 13.82 -3.98
N GLY A 35 -12.64 13.64 -5.00
CA GLY A 35 -12.99 13.95 -6.39
C GLY A 35 -14.23 13.19 -6.85
N PHE A 36 -14.30 11.87 -6.61
CA PHE A 36 -15.50 11.09 -6.91
C PHE A 36 -16.72 11.52 -6.10
N SER A 37 -16.54 11.82 -4.81
CA SER A 37 -17.62 12.31 -3.95
C SER A 37 -18.18 13.66 -4.43
N PHE A 38 -17.31 14.55 -4.89
CA PHE A 38 -17.70 15.84 -5.48
C PHE A 38 -18.51 15.65 -6.76
N LEU A 39 -18.04 14.78 -7.68
CA LEU A 39 -18.77 14.46 -8.91
C LEU A 39 -20.15 13.85 -8.63
N LEU A 40 -20.24 12.92 -7.66
CA LEU A 40 -21.52 12.40 -7.20
C LEU A 40 -22.41 13.48 -6.59
N GLY A 41 -21.81 14.47 -5.93
CA GLY A 41 -22.49 15.62 -5.34
C GLY A 41 -23.25 16.48 -6.35
N LEU A 42 -22.89 16.43 -7.63
CA LEU A 42 -23.60 17.12 -8.72
C LEU A 42 -24.97 16.48 -9.02
N ILE A 43 -25.16 15.22 -8.64
CA ILE A 43 -26.38 14.44 -8.89
C ILE A 43 -27.14 14.18 -7.59
N ILE A 44 -26.42 13.86 -6.52
CA ILE A 44 -26.96 13.42 -5.24
C ILE A 44 -26.52 14.38 -4.14
N SER A 45 -27.50 15.05 -3.51
CA SER A 45 -27.26 15.98 -2.38
C SER A 45 -27.21 15.29 -1.01
N SER A 46 -27.32 13.97 -0.96
CA SER A 46 -27.24 13.20 0.29
C SER A 46 -25.83 13.16 0.87
N PRO A 47 -25.66 13.25 2.20
CA PRO A 47 -24.37 13.06 2.88
C PRO A 47 -23.77 11.66 2.64
N GLY A 48 -24.57 10.68 2.18
CA GLY A 48 -24.10 9.35 1.82
C GLY A 48 -22.97 9.35 0.78
N ARG A 49 -22.82 10.40 -0.03
CA ARG A 49 -21.73 10.53 -1.00
C ARG A 49 -20.34 10.51 -0.39
N TYR A 50 -20.17 10.88 0.88
CA TYR A 50 -18.88 10.87 1.56
C TYR A 50 -18.43 9.45 1.94
N PHE A 51 -19.36 8.48 2.04
CA PHE A 51 -18.99 7.08 2.24
C PHE A 51 -18.10 6.56 1.12
N LEU A 52 -18.32 6.98 -0.12
CA LEU A 52 -17.48 6.59 -1.24
C LEU A 52 -16.05 7.14 -1.09
N ALA A 53 -15.91 8.40 -0.65
CA ALA A 53 -14.60 8.98 -0.37
C ALA A 53 -13.87 8.21 0.74
N LEU A 54 -14.57 7.92 1.84
CA LEU A 54 -14.02 7.13 2.94
C LEU A 54 -13.63 5.72 2.50
N PHE A 55 -14.45 5.08 1.65
CA PHE A 55 -14.17 3.74 1.16
C PHE A 55 -12.92 3.69 0.28
N ILE A 56 -12.80 4.63 -0.68
CA ILE A 56 -11.61 4.72 -1.54
C ILE A 56 -10.35 5.05 -0.72
N THR A 57 -10.46 5.99 0.21
CA THR A 57 -9.34 6.33 1.11
C THR A 57 -8.94 5.14 1.96
N GLY A 58 -9.92 4.43 2.53
CA GLY A 58 -9.71 3.24 3.35
C GLY A 58 -9.01 2.12 2.59
N ILE A 59 -9.40 1.85 1.35
CA ILE A 59 -8.69 0.87 0.49
C ILE A 59 -7.25 1.29 0.26
N GLY A 60 -7.01 2.58 -0.04
CA GLY A 60 -5.66 3.11 -0.20
C GLY A 60 -4.80 2.92 1.05
N TYR A 61 -5.33 3.30 2.21
CA TYR A 61 -4.65 3.11 3.48
C TYR A 61 -4.35 1.63 3.77
N LEU A 62 -5.34 0.74 3.65
CA LEU A 62 -5.16 -0.69 3.86
C LEU A 62 -4.11 -1.29 2.92
N SER A 63 -3.99 -0.79 1.68
CA SER A 63 -2.97 -1.26 0.74
C SER A 63 -1.54 -0.94 1.17
N THR A 64 -1.37 0.07 2.03
CA THR A 64 -0.06 0.49 2.58
C THR A 64 0.32 -0.21 3.88
N LEU A 65 -0.61 -0.97 4.48
CA LEU A 65 -0.31 -1.71 5.70
C LEU A 65 0.63 -2.87 5.38
N GLN A 66 1.56 -3.11 6.31
CA GLN A 66 2.42 -4.29 6.29
C GLN A 66 1.59 -5.50 6.70
N ILE A 67 1.35 -6.41 5.75
CA ILE A 67 0.50 -7.60 5.98
C ILE A 67 1.36 -8.81 6.33
N MET A 68 2.62 -8.83 5.89
CA MET A 68 3.53 -9.95 6.09
C MET A 68 4.58 -9.67 7.15
N PRO A 69 5.12 -10.72 7.82
CA PRO A 69 6.14 -10.58 8.86
C PRO A 69 7.48 -9.97 8.39
N ASP A 70 7.72 -9.95 7.08
CA ASP A 70 8.90 -9.36 6.45
C ASP A 70 8.77 -7.83 6.24
N GLY A 71 7.61 -7.25 6.57
CA GLY A 71 7.31 -5.83 6.39
C GLY A 71 6.81 -5.46 4.98
N SER A 72 6.52 -6.44 4.11
CA SER A 72 5.96 -6.17 2.79
C SER A 72 4.48 -5.77 2.84
N THR A 73 4.12 -4.85 1.93
CA THR A 73 2.75 -4.35 1.78
C THR A 73 1.96 -5.14 0.74
N ALA A 74 0.63 -4.94 0.69
CA ALA A 74 -0.21 -5.52 -0.37
C ALA A 74 0.25 -5.10 -1.78
N LEU A 75 0.77 -3.87 -1.91
CA LEU A 75 1.29 -3.36 -3.18
C LEU A 75 2.56 -4.09 -3.61
N ASP A 76 3.44 -4.41 -2.66
CA ASP A 76 4.65 -5.16 -2.93
C ASP A 76 4.31 -6.58 -3.40
N MET A 77 3.35 -7.24 -2.75
CA MET A 77 2.84 -8.54 -3.21
C MET A 77 2.34 -8.49 -4.65
N LEU A 78 1.54 -7.48 -5.00
CA LEU A 78 1.05 -7.31 -6.37
C LEU A 78 2.20 -7.11 -7.36
N GLN A 79 3.24 -6.38 -6.97
CA GLN A 79 4.44 -6.21 -7.79
C GLN A 79 5.21 -7.52 -7.93
N HIS A 80 5.36 -8.29 -6.85
CA HIS A 80 5.98 -9.61 -6.88
C HIS A 80 5.21 -10.58 -7.77
N MET A 81 3.87 -10.61 -7.69
CA MET A 81 3.03 -11.42 -8.57
C MET A 81 3.19 -11.03 -10.04
N LYS A 82 3.26 -9.72 -10.36
CA LYS A 82 3.49 -9.25 -11.72
C LYS A 82 4.86 -9.65 -12.26
N ARG A 83 5.93 -9.45 -11.47
CA ARG A 83 7.30 -9.86 -11.84
C ARG A 83 7.41 -11.37 -12.01
N PHE A 84 6.80 -12.11 -11.09
CA PHE A 84 6.73 -13.55 -11.13
C PHE A 84 6.07 -14.04 -12.43
N ARG A 85 4.88 -13.51 -12.76
CA ARG A 85 4.18 -13.86 -14.00
C ARG A 85 4.99 -13.56 -15.26
N ALA A 86 5.77 -12.47 -15.27
CA ALA A 86 6.59 -12.10 -16.42
C ALA A 86 7.83 -12.98 -16.59
N ASN A 87 8.49 -13.35 -15.49
CA ASN A 87 9.82 -13.97 -15.50
C ASN A 87 9.87 -15.28 -14.69
N GLN A 88 8.85 -16.13 -14.78
CA GLN A 88 8.74 -17.37 -13.99
C GLN A 88 10.01 -18.24 -14.02
N LYS A 89 10.72 -18.27 -15.17
CA LYS A 89 11.95 -19.06 -15.37
C LYS A 89 13.17 -18.55 -14.58
N LEU A 90 13.17 -17.28 -14.16
CA LEU A 90 14.25 -16.68 -13.36
C LEU A 90 14.09 -16.98 -11.87
N TYR A 91 12.88 -17.36 -11.44
CA TYR A 91 12.66 -17.80 -10.08
C TYR A 91 13.11 -19.25 -9.98
N LEU A 92 14.12 -19.49 -9.14
CA LEU A 92 14.60 -20.83 -8.82
C LEU A 92 13.47 -21.58 -8.12
N TYR A 93 12.71 -22.34 -8.91
CA TYR A 93 11.84 -23.38 -8.40
C TYR A 93 12.72 -24.55 -8.00
N GLU A 94 13.23 -24.56 -6.77
CA GLU A 94 13.54 -25.84 -6.15
C GLU A 94 12.21 -26.57 -5.92
N LYS A 95 11.86 -27.40 -6.90
CA LYS A 95 10.78 -28.36 -6.79
C LYS A 95 11.30 -29.48 -5.88
N GLY A 96 11.42 -29.21 -4.58
CA GLY A 96 11.76 -30.16 -3.51
C GLY A 96 12.86 -31.17 -3.85
N GLY A 97 14.11 -30.83 -3.53
CA GLY A 97 15.07 -31.86 -3.13
C GLY A 97 14.72 -32.32 -1.72
N PHE A 98 14.33 -33.60 -1.61
CA PHE A 98 14.13 -34.46 -0.43
C PHE A 98 13.44 -33.87 0.82
#